data_AF-A0A0F8YTM6-F1
#
_entry.id   AF-A0A0F8YTM6-F1
#
_cell.length_a   1.000
_cell.length_b   1.000
_cell.length_c   1.000
_cell.angle_alpha   90.00
_cell.angle_beta   90.00
_cell.angle_gamma   90.00
#
_symmetry.space_group_name_H-M   'P 1'
#
loop_
_entity.id
_entity.type
_entity.pdbx_description
1 polymer ?
#
loop_
_entity_poly.entity_id
_entity_poly.type
_entity_poly.pdbx_seq_one_letter_code
_entity_poly.pdbx_strand_id
1 'polypeptide(L)' 'MGSWNYTELKRHMGHDIVCIGYGEADAPVNVAVECETCNEVILDYDNDEA' A
#
# COMPACT_ATOMS: atom_id res chain seq x y z
N MET A 1 -1.10 -9.97 1.18
CA MET A 1 -0.96 -10.23 2.63
C MET A 1 -0.27 -9.01 3.17
N GLY A 2 -0.97 -8.12 3.88
CA GLY A 2 -0.39 -6.87 4.39
C GLY A 2 0.39 -6.99 5.70
N SER A 3 0.95 -5.86 6.13
CA SER A 3 1.70 -5.72 7.37
C SER A 3 0.79 -5.22 8.49
N TRP A 4 0.04 -6.14 9.11
CA TRP A 4 -1.02 -5.82 10.08
C TRP A 4 -0.57 -5.77 11.55
N ASN A 5 0.73 -5.92 11.82
CA ASN A 5 1.28 -5.90 13.18
C ASN A 5 2.72 -5.35 13.22
N TYR A 6 3.22 -5.06 14.43
CA TYR A 6 4.57 -4.51 14.65
C TYR A 6 5.67 -5.38 14.02
N THR A 7 5.59 -6.70 14.16
CA THR A 7 6.62 -7.62 13.68
C THR A 7 6.72 -7.62 12.17
N GLU A 8 5.59 -7.64 11.46
CA GLU A 8 5.58 -7.57 10.01
C GLU A 8 6.04 -6.19 9.51
N LEU A 9 5.48 -5.11 10.05
CA LEU A 9 5.85 -3.75 9.62
C LEU A 9 7.34 -3.43 9.85
N LYS A 10 7.92 -3.94 10.94
CA LYS A 10 9.35 -3.77 11.25
C LYS A 10 10.26 -4.30 10.14
N ARG A 11 9.84 -5.32 9.39
CA ARG A 11 10.63 -5.91 8.29
C ARG A 11 10.80 -4.95 7.11
N HIS A 12 9.98 -3.90 7.04
CA HIS A 12 10.03 -2.87 6.01
C HIS A 12 10.84 -1.63 6.40
N MET A 13 11.47 -1.62 7.58
CA MET A 13 12.29 -0.49 8.02
C MET A 13 13.48 -0.25 7.08
N GLY A 14 13.55 0.96 6.51
CA GLY A 14 14.62 1.37 5.60
C GLY A 14 14.39 0.97 4.14
N HIS A 15 13.20 0.45 3.81
CA HIS A 15 12.78 0.19 2.43
C HIS A 15 12.11 1.40 1.80
N ASP A 16 11.98 1.36 0.48
CA ASP A 16 11.24 2.36 -0.29
C ASP A 16 9.73 2.10 -0.17
N ILE A 17 9.04 3.01 0.53
CA ILE A 17 7.60 2.95 0.76
C ILE A 17 6.90 4.05 -0.03
N VAL A 18 5.89 3.68 -0.80
CA VAL A 18 5.09 4.60 -1.62
C VAL A 18 3.62 4.52 -1.22
N CYS A 19 2.90 5.63 -1.42
CA CYS A 19 1.44 5.66 -1.38
C CYS A 19 0.97 5.90 -2.82
N ILE A 20 0.27 4.93 -3.39
CA ILE A 20 -0.10 4.91 -4.81
C ILE A 20 -1.60 4.71 -4.96
N GLY A 21 -2.19 5.45 -5.90
CA GLY A 21 -3.57 5.25 -6.32
C GLY A 21 -3.62 4.43 -7.60
N TYR A 22 -4.51 3.44 -7.65
CA TYR A 22 -4.84 2.69 -8.85
C TYR A 22 -6.18 3.15 -9.39
N GLY A 23 -6.28 3.32 -10.72
CA GLY A 23 -7.46 3.86 -11.39
C GLY A 23 -7.18 5.22 -12.04
N GLU A 24 -8.20 6.06 -12.14
CA GLU A 24 -8.08 7.41 -12.68
C GLU A 24 -7.29 8.31 -11.71
N ALA A 25 -6.45 9.18 -12.25
CA ALA A 25 -5.53 10.00 -11.42
C ALA A 25 -6.27 10.90 -10.42
N ASP A 26 -7.42 11.45 -10.82
CA ASP A 26 -8.25 12.33 -9.98
C ASP A 26 -9.34 11.56 -9.20
N ALA A 27 -9.53 10.27 -9.50
CA ALA A 27 -10.55 9.42 -8.89
C ALA A 27 -10.05 7.95 -8.84
N PRO A 28 -9.06 7.64 -7.98
CA PRO A 28 -8.55 6.29 -7.86
C PRO A 28 -9.64 5.36 -7.30
N VAL A 29 -9.71 4.15 -7.87
CA VAL A 29 -10.61 3.08 -7.42
C VAL A 29 -10.03 2.32 -6.22
N ASN A 30 -8.71 2.39 -6.02
CA ASN A 30 -8.01 1.82 -4.88
C ASN A 30 -6.81 2.70 -4.50
N VAL A 31 -6.52 2.79 -3.21
CA VAL A 31 -5.31 3.45 -2.70
C VAL A 31 -4.55 2.47 -1.82
N ALA A 32 -3.27 2.30 -2.11
CA ALA A 32 -2.39 1.35 -1.45
C ALA A 32 -1.12 2.03 -0.92
N VAL A 33 -0.67 1.58 0.25
CA VAL A 33 0.69 1.77 0.74
C VAL A 33 1.48 0.52 0.37
N GLU A 34 2.55 0.70 -0.41
CA GLU A 34 3.35 -0.40 -0.94
C GLU A 34 4.82 -0.25 -0.58
N CYS A 35 5.49 -1.38 -0.45
CA CYS A 35 6.93 -1.47 -0.27
C CYS A 35 7.57 -1.94 -1.58
N GLU A 36 8.18 -1.02 -2.33
CA GLU A 36 8.80 -1.32 -3.63
C GLU A 36 10.04 -2.20 -3.50
N THR A 37 10.74 -2.16 -2.36
CA THR A 37 11.88 -3.06 -2.12
C THR A 37 11.45 -4.52 -1.96
N CYS A 38 10.24 -4.77 -1.46
CA CYS A 38 9.70 -6.10 -1.20
C CYS A 38 8.71 -6.57 -2.27
N ASN A 39 8.27 -5.68 -3.16
CA ASN A 39 7.12 -5.86 -4.05
C ASN A 39 5.88 -6.35 -3.28
N GLU A 40 5.52 -5.65 -2.20
CA GLU A 40 4.43 -6.02 -1.31
C GLU A 40 3.49 -4.84 -1.02
N VAL A 41 2.18 -5.11 -1.02
CA VAL A 41 1.14 -4.19 -0.51
C VAL A 41 1.07 -4.31 1.00
N ILE A 42 1.38 -3.24 1.72
CA ILE A 42 1.32 -3.17 3.20
C ILE A 42 -0.11 -3.01 3.67
N LEU A 43 -0.85 -2.12 3.01
CA LEU A 43 -2.22 -1.73 3.35
C LEU A 43 -2.90 -1.15 2.11
N ASP A 44 -4.14 -1.52 1.86
CA ASP A 44 -4.93 -0.98 0.76
C ASP A 44 -6.40 -0.83 1.14
N TYR A 45 -7.08 0.06 0.43
CA TYR A 45 -8.53 0.25 0.51
C TYR A 45 -9.08 0.54 -0.88
N ASP A 46 -10.18 -0.13 -1.20
CA ASP A 46 -11.00 0.18 -2.35
C ASP A 46 -11.88 1.39 -2.05
N ASN A 47 -12.16 2.18 -3.08
CA ASN A 47 -13.18 3.21 -3.07
C ASN A 47 -14.50 2.58 -3.56
N ASP A 48 -15.35 2.16 -2.63
CA ASP A 48 -16.65 1.53 -2.93
C ASP A 48 -17.62 2.44 -3.72
N GLU A 49 -17.32 3.74 -3.83
CA GLU A 49 -18.11 4.73 -4.57
C GLU A 49 -17.55 5.05 -5.97
N ALA A 50 -16.43 4.45 -6.36
CA ALA A 50 -15.76 4.69 -7.65
C ALA A 50 -16.35 3.90 -8.83
#